data_AF-A0A448ZEJ0-F1
#
_entry.id   AF-A0A448ZEJ0-F1
#
_cell.length_a   1.000
_cell.length_b   1.000
_cell.length_c   1.000
_cell.angle_alpha   90.00
_cell.angle_beta   90.00
_cell.angle_gamma   90.00
#
_symmetry.space_group_name_H-M   'P 1'
#
loop_
_entity.id
_entity.type
_entity.pdbx_description
1 polymer ?
#
loop_
_entity_poly.entity_id
_entity_poly.type
_entity_poly.pdbx_seq_one_letter_code
_entity_poly.pdbx_strand_id
1 'polypeptide(L)'
;MVLPKPVSRKDDSMPFFLGRSSLPLVRSKLFLVGTTLVLFMWSRSSLYPSNGMYSIGAESSTTNHRTIDETTRVEKPEPAQPPTKIDTGTSDRHDLISPEELGRLIDELRGDDHRLVRWDATKHTRKKQRRGGCDELPRALDAVASEGRGVGASDGHKALACEFATFCITDNPRQRARLGQHEGIHAAVVGLVASPDVRASAMASHLIYIATFSNAKNHRAFVEHGAVGALGALVKSEASEPIQAMWAAAALQNLAASYCDTEGNGRCYWRWDKKALDRPVLVIKNSSLPMISDGSEARRQILDDPDLVRALAGHACRGPVSGTEGPGNPFPGEHAVAGRDDRSPNIVPWAAAGALKNAALSLSPGFLEALDPAMPCFCRMARSDDWLEANKAGHVLDHTRRRDPCWFGPGGEDYEAPGAELCVDRYFVDGEGYDCSGYERAGGDECATGDATGTTRASEACCPCGGGTRGGPVRPGAGG
;
A
#
# COMPACT_ATOMS: atom_id res chain seq x y z
N MET A 1 11.64 -31.56 -48.32
CA MET A 1 12.42 -31.12 -47.14
C MET A 1 11.66 -31.59 -45.92
N VAL A 2 12.31 -32.40 -45.09
CA VAL A 2 11.71 -33.34 -44.14
C VAL A 2 11.67 -32.71 -42.74
N LEU A 3 10.51 -32.77 -42.09
CA LEU A 3 10.30 -32.39 -40.69
C LEU A 3 10.89 -33.46 -39.74
N PRO A 4 11.49 -33.10 -38.59
CA PRO A 4 11.90 -34.07 -37.60
C PRO A 4 10.77 -34.45 -36.64
N LYS A 5 10.71 -35.75 -36.32
CA LYS A 5 9.85 -36.40 -35.33
C LYS A 5 10.40 -36.28 -33.90
N PRO A 6 9.55 -36.45 -32.86
CA PRO A 6 9.95 -36.39 -31.46
C PRO A 6 10.60 -37.68 -30.95
N VAL A 7 11.48 -37.56 -29.95
CA VAL A 7 12.15 -38.67 -29.26
C VAL A 7 11.38 -38.98 -27.97
N SER A 8 10.96 -40.25 -27.86
CA SER A 8 10.45 -40.92 -26.67
C SER A 8 11.63 -41.52 -25.89
N ARG A 9 11.60 -41.46 -24.54
CA ARG A 9 12.34 -42.40 -23.70
C ARG A 9 11.52 -42.82 -22.48
N LYS A 10 11.50 -44.14 -22.29
CA LYS A 10 10.84 -44.92 -21.24
C LYS A 10 11.67 -44.99 -19.97
N ASP A 11 10.93 -45.09 -18.86
CA ASP A 11 11.07 -45.90 -17.64
C ASP A 11 12.40 -46.62 -17.36
N ASP A 12 12.83 -46.48 -16.09
CA ASP A 12 13.41 -47.55 -15.30
C ASP A 12 12.94 -47.47 -13.84
N SER A 13 12.87 -48.64 -13.23
CA SER A 13 12.01 -49.08 -12.13
C SER A 13 12.66 -49.18 -10.74
N MET A 14 11.80 -49.43 -9.71
CA MET A 14 11.99 -50.16 -8.42
C MET A 14 12.19 -49.34 -7.12
N PRO A 15 11.90 -49.89 -5.91
CA PRO A 15 10.89 -50.90 -5.54
C PRO A 15 10.08 -50.58 -4.24
N PHE A 16 9.05 -51.41 -4.02
CA PHE A 16 8.27 -51.63 -2.80
C PHE A 16 9.09 -52.04 -1.56
N PHE A 17 8.64 -51.66 -0.35
CA PHE A 17 8.64 -52.55 0.83
C PHE A 17 7.48 -52.25 1.78
N LEU A 18 6.83 -53.33 2.23
CA LEU A 18 5.71 -53.40 3.19
C LEU A 18 6.22 -53.35 4.65
N GLY A 19 5.38 -52.89 5.57
CA GLY A 19 5.60 -53.12 7.01
C GLY A 19 4.51 -52.56 7.93
N ARG A 20 3.50 -53.38 8.26
CA ARG A 20 2.54 -53.21 9.38
C ARG A 20 3.09 -53.90 10.63
N SER A 21 2.99 -53.25 11.81
CA SER A 21 2.72 -53.86 13.13
C SER A 21 2.60 -52.75 14.20
N SER A 22 1.43 -52.49 14.80
CA SER A 22 0.88 -53.05 16.06
C SER A 22 1.55 -52.58 17.38
N LEU A 23 0.78 -51.76 18.13
CA LEU A 23 0.64 -51.54 19.59
C LEU A 23 1.41 -52.48 20.57
N PRO A 24 1.78 -52.03 21.80
CA PRO A 24 0.80 -51.93 22.91
C PRO A 24 0.96 -50.81 23.96
N LEU A 25 -0.14 -50.63 24.70
CA LEU A 25 -0.29 -49.94 25.99
C LEU A 25 0.71 -50.41 27.05
N VAL A 26 1.20 -49.48 27.88
CA VAL A 26 1.52 -49.74 29.30
C VAL A 26 1.07 -48.56 30.16
N ARG A 27 0.16 -48.84 31.11
CA ARG A 27 -0.13 -48.02 32.30
C ARG A 27 0.96 -48.25 33.34
N SER A 28 1.35 -47.22 34.11
CA SER A 28 1.83 -47.38 35.49
C SER A 28 1.68 -46.09 36.30
N LYS A 29 1.36 -46.30 37.58
CA LYS A 29 0.93 -45.33 38.60
C LYS A 29 2.12 -44.78 39.42
N LEU A 30 1.86 -43.62 40.03
CA LEU A 30 2.32 -43.07 41.33
C LEU A 30 3.65 -43.57 41.95
N PHE A 31 4.49 -42.61 42.34
CA PHE A 31 5.02 -42.51 43.69
C PHE A 31 5.14 -41.04 44.13
N LEU A 32 4.67 -40.75 45.34
CA LEU A 32 4.87 -39.52 46.12
C LEU A 32 6.26 -39.53 46.79
N VAL A 33 6.86 -38.35 46.97
CA VAL A 33 7.60 -37.76 48.13
C VAL A 33 8.32 -36.52 47.55
N GLY A 34 8.40 -35.31 48.10
CA GLY A 34 7.89 -34.65 49.30
C GLY A 34 8.35 -33.17 49.27
N THR A 35 7.56 -32.30 49.89
CA THR A 35 7.94 -31.00 50.51
C THR A 35 8.81 -29.99 49.75
N THR A 36 8.26 -28.85 49.35
CA THR A 36 8.37 -27.57 50.08
C THR A 36 7.44 -26.51 49.47
N LEU A 37 6.66 -25.89 50.34
CA LEU A 37 5.63 -24.90 50.07
C LEU A 37 6.28 -23.52 49.96
N VAL A 38 6.14 -22.83 48.82
CA VAL A 38 6.30 -21.37 48.73
C VAL A 38 5.03 -20.83 48.08
N LEU A 39 4.21 -20.19 48.92
CA LEU A 39 3.01 -19.46 48.53
C LEU A 39 3.43 -18.17 47.82
N PHE A 40 3.11 -18.07 46.53
CA PHE A 40 2.86 -16.78 45.88
C PHE A 40 1.44 -16.81 45.31
N MET A 41 0.56 -16.02 45.93
CA MET A 41 -0.76 -15.74 45.41
C MET A 41 -0.62 -14.87 44.16
N TRP A 42 -1.12 -15.34 43.01
CA TRP A 42 -1.59 -14.46 41.96
C TRP A 42 -2.95 -14.94 41.47
N SER A 43 -3.92 -14.06 41.64
CA SER A 43 -5.32 -14.25 41.33
C SER A 43 -5.52 -14.42 39.83
N ARG A 44 -6.13 -15.55 39.44
CA ARG A 44 -6.83 -15.67 38.16
C ARG A 44 -8.15 -14.92 38.29
N SER A 45 -8.36 -13.91 37.45
CA SER A 45 -9.69 -13.42 37.11
C SER A 45 -9.74 -13.29 35.60
N SER A 46 -10.22 -14.36 34.96
CA SER A 46 -10.64 -14.39 33.57
C SER A 46 -12.12 -14.02 33.56
N LEU A 47 -12.44 -12.81 33.10
CA LEU A 47 -13.78 -12.37 32.77
C LEU A 47 -13.66 -11.46 31.54
N TYR A 48 -13.80 -12.05 30.36
CA TYR A 48 -14.19 -11.33 29.16
C TYR A 48 -15.72 -11.29 29.13
N PRO A 49 -16.35 -10.13 29.00
CA PRO A 49 -17.62 -10.03 28.31
C PRO A 49 -17.34 -9.73 26.84
N SER A 50 -17.70 -10.69 26.00
CA SER A 50 -18.08 -10.48 24.61
C SER A 50 -19.24 -9.48 24.55
N ASN A 51 -19.11 -8.45 23.71
CA ASN A 51 -20.17 -7.77 22.94
C ASN A 51 -19.62 -6.46 22.38
N GLY A 52 -19.60 -6.32 21.06
CA GLY A 52 -19.08 -5.13 20.38
C GLY A 52 -19.37 -5.14 18.88
N MET A 53 -20.66 -5.05 18.57
CA MET A 53 -21.24 -4.84 17.24
C MET A 53 -20.62 -3.59 16.57
N TYR A 54 -19.86 -3.78 15.48
CA TYR A 54 -19.33 -2.66 14.69
C TYR A 54 -20.42 -2.16 13.74
N SER A 55 -20.94 -0.97 14.05
CA SER A 55 -21.81 -0.21 13.17
C SER A 55 -20.95 0.69 12.29
N ILE A 56 -21.06 0.52 10.98
CA ILE A 56 -20.41 1.38 9.99
C ILE A 56 -21.32 2.59 9.78
N GLY A 57 -20.98 3.71 10.41
CA GLY A 57 -21.79 4.91 10.28
C GLY A 57 -21.15 6.14 10.92
N ALA A 58 -20.77 7.07 10.05
CA ALA A 58 -20.55 8.51 10.31
C ALA A 58 -19.43 8.88 11.29
N GLU A 59 -18.55 9.76 10.81
CA GLU A 59 -17.56 10.49 11.59
C GLU A 59 -18.20 11.16 12.81
N SER A 60 -18.13 10.51 13.96
CA SER A 60 -17.93 11.16 15.25
C SER A 60 -16.45 10.97 15.59
N SER A 61 -15.72 12.08 15.66
CA SER A 61 -14.35 12.09 16.15
C SER A 61 -14.34 11.66 17.62
N THR A 62 -14.19 10.37 17.88
CA THR A 62 -13.70 9.89 19.16
C THR A 62 -12.28 9.40 18.94
N THR A 63 -11.36 10.25 19.36
CA THR A 63 -9.94 9.99 19.56
C THR A 63 -9.79 8.68 20.33
N ASN A 64 -9.34 7.62 19.66
CA ASN A 64 -8.72 6.49 20.36
C ASN A 64 -7.36 7.00 20.85
N HIS A 65 -7.36 7.56 22.06
CA HIS A 65 -6.15 7.69 22.85
C HIS A 65 -5.63 6.28 23.13
N ARG A 66 -4.69 5.83 22.29
CA ARG A 66 -3.63 4.95 22.78
C ARG A 66 -2.97 5.76 23.89
N THR A 67 -3.11 5.34 25.14
CA THR A 67 -2.38 5.90 26.28
C THR A 67 -0.91 5.60 26.05
N ILE A 68 -0.28 6.42 25.20
CA ILE A 68 1.16 6.62 25.22
C ILE A 68 1.40 7.38 26.51
N ASP A 69 2.16 6.78 27.41
CA ASP A 69 2.56 7.39 28.66
C ASP A 69 3.12 8.80 28.38
N GLU A 70 2.30 9.81 28.67
CA GLU A 70 2.45 11.18 28.23
C GLU A 70 3.38 11.91 29.18
N THR A 71 4.67 11.56 29.13
CA THR A 71 5.77 12.39 29.67
C THR A 71 6.64 12.97 28.56
N THR A 72 6.19 12.91 27.31
CA THR A 72 6.86 13.62 26.21
C THR A 72 6.38 15.06 26.19
N ARG A 73 7.12 15.92 26.90
CA ARG A 73 7.06 17.38 26.80
C ARG A 73 6.98 17.76 25.31
N VAL A 74 5.89 18.39 24.87
CA VAL A 74 5.81 19.02 23.55
C VAL A 74 6.87 20.12 23.53
N GLU A 75 8.05 19.81 22.99
CA GLU A 75 9.09 20.81 22.79
C GLU A 75 8.52 21.89 21.87
N LYS A 76 8.40 23.10 22.42
CA LYS A 76 8.03 24.30 21.69
C LYS A 76 8.89 24.36 20.41
N PRO A 77 8.30 24.52 19.21
CA PRO A 77 9.07 24.54 17.98
C PRO A 77 10.20 25.57 18.09
N GLU A 78 11.43 25.08 17.99
CA GLU A 78 12.64 25.89 18.05
C GLU A 78 12.55 26.95 16.93
N PRO A 79 12.78 28.24 17.22
CA PRO A 79 12.65 29.29 16.22
C PRO A 79 13.53 28.97 15.02
N ALA A 80 12.92 28.99 13.83
CA ALA A 80 13.60 28.68 12.59
C ALA A 80 14.85 29.55 12.45
N GLN A 81 16.03 28.92 12.36
CA GLN A 81 17.24 29.62 11.96
C GLN A 81 16.98 30.30 10.60
N PRO A 82 17.37 31.58 10.43
CA PRO A 82 17.19 32.29 9.17
C PRO A 82 17.93 31.52 8.05
N PRO A 83 17.36 31.46 6.84
CA PRO A 83 17.98 30.75 5.73
C PRO A 83 19.35 31.37 5.44
N THR A 84 20.40 30.57 5.59
CA THR A 84 21.74 30.89 5.10
C THR A 84 21.60 31.20 3.61
N LYS A 85 22.16 32.34 3.16
CA LYS A 85 22.17 32.70 1.74
C LYS A 85 22.68 31.51 0.94
N ILE A 86 21.85 30.98 0.05
CA ILE A 86 22.25 29.95 -0.90
C ILE A 86 23.16 30.66 -1.90
N ASP A 87 24.45 30.36 -1.81
CA ASP A 87 25.44 30.89 -2.74
C ASP A 87 25.15 30.27 -4.12
N THR A 88 24.62 31.06 -5.05
CA THR A 88 24.35 30.63 -6.43
C THR A 88 25.60 30.73 -7.31
N GLY A 89 26.78 30.58 -6.70
CA GLY A 89 28.08 30.67 -7.36
C GLY A 89 28.14 29.72 -8.56
N THR A 90 28.62 30.25 -9.68
CA THR A 90 28.85 29.51 -10.92
C THR A 90 29.58 28.20 -10.64
N SER A 91 28.96 27.11 -11.07
CA SER A 91 29.37 25.71 -10.91
C SER A 91 30.86 25.49 -11.21
N ASP A 92 31.69 25.61 -10.18
CA ASP A 92 32.83 24.72 -10.07
C ASP A 92 32.25 23.32 -10.02
N ARG A 93 32.67 22.43 -10.93
CA ARG A 93 32.26 21.02 -10.93
C ARG A 93 32.63 20.44 -9.58
N HIS A 94 31.68 20.39 -8.66
CA HIS A 94 31.86 19.70 -7.40
C HIS A 94 32.16 18.24 -7.73
N ASP A 95 33.24 17.71 -7.15
CA ASP A 95 33.54 16.30 -7.23
C ASP A 95 32.31 15.52 -6.75
N LEU A 96 31.83 14.61 -7.61
CA LEU A 96 30.70 13.74 -7.28
C LEU A 96 31.02 13.03 -5.96
N ILE A 97 30.04 12.96 -5.08
CA ILE A 97 30.16 12.16 -3.86
C ILE A 97 30.49 10.71 -4.22
N SER A 98 31.36 10.03 -3.47
CA SER A 98 31.71 8.66 -3.81
C SER A 98 30.64 7.66 -3.33
N PRO A 99 30.52 6.48 -3.95
CA PRO A 99 29.63 5.42 -3.48
C PRO A 99 29.87 5.01 -2.02
N GLU A 100 31.13 4.94 -1.59
CA GLU A 100 31.53 4.58 -0.23
C GLU A 100 31.09 5.66 0.77
N GLU A 101 31.26 6.93 0.41
CA GLU A 101 30.81 8.05 1.22
C GLU A 101 29.29 8.08 1.35
N LEU A 102 28.55 7.87 0.25
CA LEU A 102 27.09 7.72 0.27
C LEU A 102 26.65 6.56 1.17
N GLY A 103 27.30 5.40 1.07
CA GLY A 103 27.01 4.25 1.92
C GLY A 103 27.14 4.59 3.40
N ARG A 104 28.25 5.24 3.79
CA ARG A 104 28.48 5.69 5.17
C ARG A 104 27.40 6.67 5.65
N LEU A 105 27.01 7.63 4.81
CA LEU A 105 25.98 8.63 5.13
C LEU A 105 24.59 8.00 5.27
N ILE A 106 24.25 7.04 4.41
CA ILE A 106 23.00 6.27 4.50
C ILE A 106 22.96 5.51 5.81
N ASP A 107 24.02 4.78 6.17
CA ASP A 107 24.09 4.03 7.42
C ASP A 107 23.98 4.96 8.64
N GLU A 108 24.59 6.13 8.58
CA GLU A 108 24.49 7.15 9.63
C GLU A 108 23.05 7.69 9.79
N LEU A 109 22.36 8.00 8.68
CA LEU A 109 20.96 8.47 8.68
C LEU A 109 19.97 7.38 9.10
N ARG A 110 20.22 6.15 8.65
CA ARG A 110 19.38 4.98 8.91
C ARG A 110 19.45 4.56 10.37
N GLY A 111 20.66 4.43 10.93
CA GLY A 111 20.85 3.75 12.21
C GLY A 111 20.22 2.35 12.17
N ASP A 112 19.36 2.05 13.14
CA ASP A 112 18.65 0.77 13.23
C ASP A 112 17.32 0.72 12.43
N ASP A 113 17.00 1.76 11.64
CA ASP A 113 15.78 1.77 10.82
C ASP A 113 15.91 0.89 9.57
N HIS A 114 15.64 -0.40 9.75
CA HIS A 114 15.65 -1.35 8.64
C HIS A 114 14.30 -1.53 7.95
N ARG A 115 13.30 -0.70 8.27
CA ARG A 115 11.96 -0.79 7.66
C ARG A 115 12.06 -0.61 6.15
N LEU A 116 11.40 -1.50 5.42
CA LEU A 116 11.26 -1.39 3.97
C LEU A 116 10.34 -0.23 3.62
N VAL A 117 9.13 -0.21 4.18
CA VAL A 117 8.17 0.87 3.96
C VAL A 117 8.37 1.96 5.02
N ARG A 118 8.84 3.13 4.58
CA ARG A 118 9.07 4.30 5.44
C ARG A 118 8.02 5.37 5.15
N TRP A 119 6.93 5.38 5.93
CA TRP A 119 5.93 6.45 5.83
C TRP A 119 6.31 7.69 6.65
N ASP A 120 7.27 7.56 7.57
CA ASP A 120 7.80 8.62 8.43
C ASP A 120 9.30 8.42 8.71
N ALA A 121 9.95 9.49 9.17
CA ALA A 121 11.32 9.43 9.66
C ALA A 121 11.33 9.00 11.13
N THR A 122 12.17 8.03 11.47
CA THR A 122 12.39 7.67 12.89
C THR A 122 12.95 8.85 13.69
N LYS A 123 12.89 8.75 15.02
CA LYS A 123 13.53 9.72 15.92
C LYS A 123 15.02 9.89 15.61
N HIS A 124 15.72 8.80 15.27
CA HIS A 124 17.14 8.83 14.90
C HIS A 124 17.36 9.57 13.58
N THR A 125 16.68 9.17 12.51
CA THR A 125 16.79 9.80 11.19
C THR A 125 16.47 11.29 11.27
N ARG A 126 15.38 11.67 11.95
CA ARG A 126 14.99 13.08 12.14
C ARG A 126 16.05 13.88 12.90
N LYS A 127 16.67 13.30 13.93
CA LYS A 127 17.77 13.92 14.68
C LYS A 127 19.00 14.14 13.80
N LYS A 128 19.34 13.17 12.95
CA LYS A 128 20.47 13.28 12.02
C LYS A 128 20.22 14.30 10.92
N GLN A 129 19.03 14.31 10.31
CA GLN A 129 18.60 15.33 9.35
C GLN A 129 18.75 16.76 9.91
N ARG A 130 18.38 16.98 11.18
CA ARG A 130 18.49 18.30 11.85
C ARG A 130 19.93 18.71 12.17
N ARG A 131 20.87 17.77 12.22
CA ARG A 131 22.28 17.98 12.59
C ARG A 131 23.22 18.09 11.39
N GLY A 132 22.69 18.33 10.19
CA GLY A 132 23.49 18.43 8.97
C GLY A 132 23.76 17.09 8.27
N GLY A 133 23.11 15.99 8.69
CA GLY A 133 23.26 14.68 8.02
C GLY A 133 22.78 14.64 6.55
N CYS A 134 22.25 15.76 6.05
CA CYS A 134 21.75 15.95 4.69
C CYS A 134 22.40 17.13 3.97
N ASP A 135 23.55 17.61 4.45
CA ASP A 135 24.28 18.71 3.83
C ASP A 135 24.84 18.30 2.47
N GLU A 136 25.12 17.02 2.28
CA GLU A 136 25.59 16.40 1.02
C GLU A 136 24.47 16.11 0.01
N LEU A 137 23.21 16.48 0.29
CA LEU A 137 22.10 16.23 -0.62
C LEU A 137 22.35 16.80 -2.04
N PRO A 138 22.86 18.03 -2.23
CA PRO A 138 23.15 18.54 -3.57
C PRO A 138 24.11 17.65 -4.36
N ARG A 139 25.24 17.23 -3.77
CA ARG A 139 26.22 16.36 -4.43
C ARG A 139 25.67 14.97 -4.76
N ALA A 140 24.76 14.45 -3.94
CA ALA A 140 24.05 13.21 -4.24
C ALA A 140 23.09 13.40 -5.45
N LEU A 141 22.38 14.52 -5.52
CA LEU A 141 21.51 14.83 -6.66
C LEU A 141 22.32 15.04 -7.95
N ASP A 142 23.51 15.65 -7.88
CA ASP A 142 24.44 15.73 -9.00
C ASP A 142 24.85 14.34 -9.50
N ALA A 143 25.09 13.38 -8.59
CA ALA A 143 25.40 12.00 -8.96
C ALA A 143 24.24 11.34 -9.72
N VAL A 144 22.99 11.55 -9.28
CA VAL A 144 21.79 11.07 -10.00
C VAL A 144 21.67 11.71 -11.38
N ALA A 145 21.85 13.03 -11.47
CA ALA A 145 21.71 13.82 -12.69
C ALA A 145 22.87 13.62 -13.70
N SER A 146 24.00 13.04 -13.28
CA SER A 146 25.16 12.84 -14.15
C SER A 146 24.85 11.93 -15.36
N GLU A 147 25.13 12.41 -16.58
CA GLU A 147 24.95 11.61 -17.81
C GLU A 147 26.18 10.75 -18.14
N GLY A 148 25.94 9.56 -18.70
CA GLY A 148 26.92 8.49 -18.95
C GLY A 148 27.98 8.72 -20.04
N ARG A 149 28.44 9.95 -20.29
CA ARG A 149 29.49 10.22 -21.30
C ARG A 149 30.90 10.15 -20.73
N GLY A 150 31.23 9.00 -20.12
CA GLY A 150 32.61 8.60 -19.78
C GLY A 150 33.08 8.85 -18.35
N VAL A 151 32.39 9.70 -17.56
CA VAL A 151 32.67 9.93 -16.12
C VAL A 151 31.36 10.00 -15.30
N GLY A 152 30.26 9.47 -15.85
CA GLY A 152 28.96 9.45 -15.17
C GLY A 152 28.91 8.42 -14.04
N ALA A 153 28.07 8.66 -13.04
CA ALA A 153 27.80 7.68 -12.00
C ALA A 153 27.19 6.40 -12.60
N SER A 154 27.64 5.23 -12.14
CA SER A 154 27.01 3.96 -12.47
C SER A 154 25.59 3.88 -11.88
N ASP A 155 24.74 3.00 -12.41
CA ASP A 155 23.38 2.83 -11.89
C ASP A 155 23.38 2.45 -10.39
N GLY A 156 24.33 1.62 -9.95
CA GLY A 156 24.51 1.32 -8.53
C GLY A 156 24.88 2.53 -7.67
N HIS A 157 25.70 3.45 -8.20
CA HIS A 157 26.00 4.72 -7.53
C HIS A 157 24.74 5.61 -7.48
N LYS A 158 24.00 5.73 -8.59
CA LYS A 158 22.75 6.48 -8.63
C LYS A 158 21.69 5.90 -7.69
N ALA A 159 21.64 4.58 -7.53
CA ALA A 159 20.76 3.90 -6.58
C ALA A 159 21.03 4.34 -5.14
N LEU A 160 22.31 4.38 -4.73
CA LEU A 160 22.71 4.87 -3.41
C LEU A 160 22.36 6.35 -3.24
N ALA A 161 22.61 7.17 -4.25
CA ALA A 161 22.27 8.59 -4.21
C ALA A 161 20.75 8.82 -4.07
N CYS A 162 19.92 8.07 -4.80
CA CYS A 162 18.47 8.07 -4.63
C CYS A 162 18.05 7.63 -3.23
N GLU A 163 18.66 6.57 -2.68
CA GLU A 163 18.38 6.09 -1.34
C GLU A 163 18.73 7.15 -0.27
N PHE A 164 19.92 7.73 -0.34
CA PHE A 164 20.34 8.83 0.53
C PHE A 164 19.36 10.01 0.43
N ALA A 165 18.98 10.40 -0.79
CA ALA A 165 18.00 11.44 -1.01
C ALA A 165 16.66 11.11 -0.32
N THR A 166 16.14 9.89 -0.44
CA THR A 166 14.89 9.48 0.24
C THR A 166 14.97 9.67 1.75
N PHE A 167 16.08 9.28 2.39
CA PHE A 167 16.28 9.52 3.81
C PHE A 167 16.28 11.00 4.15
N CYS A 168 16.89 11.83 3.32
CA CYS A 168 16.97 13.27 3.58
C CYS A 168 15.66 14.02 3.41
N ILE A 169 14.78 13.53 2.53
CA ILE A 169 13.53 14.22 2.19
C ILE A 169 12.30 13.68 2.94
N THR A 170 12.40 12.50 3.56
CA THR A 170 11.32 11.93 4.40
C THR A 170 11.05 12.81 5.61
N ASP A 171 9.79 13.20 5.82
CA ASP A 171 9.36 14.20 6.84
C ASP A 171 10.10 15.55 6.80
N ASN A 172 10.75 15.89 5.69
CA ASN A 172 11.54 17.11 5.58
C ASN A 172 11.11 17.93 4.34
N PRO A 173 10.04 18.73 4.44
CA PRO A 173 9.52 19.50 3.31
C PRO A 173 10.55 20.50 2.73
N ARG A 174 11.48 21.01 3.54
CA ARG A 174 12.55 21.89 3.08
C ARG A 174 13.50 21.16 2.13
N GLN A 175 13.95 19.97 2.51
CA GLN A 175 14.82 19.16 1.64
C GLN A 175 14.07 18.64 0.40
N ARG A 176 12.77 18.29 0.52
CA ARG A 176 11.93 18.01 -0.66
C ARG A 176 11.89 19.18 -1.65
N ALA A 177 11.77 20.41 -1.15
CA ALA A 177 11.76 21.60 -2.01
C ALA A 177 13.10 21.83 -2.71
N ARG A 178 14.23 21.53 -2.05
CA ARG A 178 15.57 21.60 -2.65
C ARG A 178 15.74 20.63 -3.81
N LEU A 179 15.23 19.40 -3.71
CA LEU A 179 15.21 18.48 -4.86
C LEU A 179 14.54 19.15 -6.07
N GLY A 180 13.40 19.80 -5.86
CA GLY A 180 12.70 20.49 -6.94
C GLY A 180 13.45 21.67 -7.56
N GLN A 181 14.51 22.17 -6.92
CA GLN A 181 15.35 23.26 -7.42
C GLN A 181 16.56 22.76 -8.22
N HIS A 182 16.86 21.47 -8.14
CA HIS A 182 17.99 20.87 -8.84
C HIS A 182 17.66 20.69 -10.32
N GLU A 183 18.47 21.27 -11.20
CA GLU A 183 18.26 21.18 -12.64
C GLU A 183 18.40 19.73 -13.12
N GLY A 184 17.55 19.32 -14.07
CA GLY A 184 17.60 18.00 -14.71
C GLY A 184 17.22 16.80 -13.83
N ILE A 185 17.04 16.98 -12.52
CA ILE A 185 16.89 15.85 -11.59
C ILE A 185 15.65 15.00 -11.89
N HIS A 186 14.51 15.61 -12.24
CA HIS A 186 13.28 14.87 -12.49
C HIS A 186 13.41 13.97 -13.72
N ALA A 187 13.98 14.47 -14.81
CA ALA A 187 14.25 13.70 -16.01
C ALA A 187 15.24 12.55 -15.73
N ALA A 188 16.31 12.81 -14.97
CA ALA A 188 17.29 11.80 -14.62
C ALA A 188 16.70 10.68 -13.76
N VAL A 189 15.90 11.02 -12.75
CA VAL A 189 15.22 10.05 -11.89
C VAL A 189 14.20 9.23 -12.68
N VAL A 190 13.40 9.85 -13.56
CA VAL A 190 12.46 9.11 -14.41
C VAL A 190 13.20 8.18 -15.38
N GLY A 191 14.33 8.61 -15.96
CA GLY A 191 15.17 7.74 -16.77
C GLY A 191 15.68 6.51 -15.99
N LEU A 192 16.03 6.70 -14.71
CA LEU A 192 16.51 5.63 -13.85
C LEU A 192 15.42 4.61 -13.48
N VAL A 193 14.13 4.98 -13.50
CA VAL A 193 13.01 4.03 -13.31
C VAL A 193 13.10 2.87 -14.32
N ALA A 194 13.50 3.14 -15.56
CA ALA A 194 13.65 2.15 -16.62
C ALA A 194 15.02 1.44 -16.62
N SER A 195 15.88 1.68 -15.62
CA SER A 195 17.17 1.01 -15.53
C SER A 195 17.01 -0.52 -15.43
N PRO A 196 17.87 -1.31 -16.11
CA PRO A 196 17.93 -2.75 -15.91
C PRO A 196 18.50 -3.13 -14.52
N ASP A 197 19.16 -2.21 -13.81
CA ASP A 197 19.55 -2.42 -12.42
C ASP A 197 18.30 -2.31 -11.52
N VAL A 198 17.91 -3.45 -10.95
CA VAL A 198 16.73 -3.59 -10.08
C VAL A 198 16.74 -2.58 -8.95
N ARG A 199 17.90 -2.35 -8.32
CA ARG A 199 18.02 -1.46 -7.15
C ARG A 199 17.92 0.00 -7.58
N ALA A 200 18.55 0.38 -8.68
CA ALA A 200 18.46 1.74 -9.22
C ALA A 200 17.02 2.09 -9.61
N SER A 201 16.35 1.19 -10.33
CA SER A 201 14.93 1.32 -10.71
C SER A 201 14.00 1.43 -9.50
N ALA A 202 14.19 0.56 -8.49
CA ALA A 202 13.41 0.59 -7.26
C ALA A 202 13.64 1.87 -6.44
N MET A 203 14.90 2.30 -6.26
CA MET A 203 15.22 3.50 -5.49
C MET A 203 14.82 4.80 -6.20
N ALA A 204 14.87 4.84 -7.53
CA ALA A 204 14.30 5.95 -8.31
C ALA A 204 12.80 6.07 -8.05
N SER A 205 12.08 4.95 -8.11
CA SER A 205 10.64 4.89 -7.82
C SER A 205 10.34 5.32 -6.38
N HIS A 206 11.13 4.86 -5.40
CA HIS A 206 11.01 5.29 -4.01
C HIS A 206 11.26 6.80 -3.83
N LEU A 207 12.25 7.36 -4.55
CA LEU A 207 12.50 8.80 -4.53
C LEU A 207 11.29 9.59 -5.07
N ILE A 208 10.69 9.16 -6.18
CA ILE A 208 9.46 9.77 -6.72
C ILE A 208 8.33 9.71 -5.68
N TYR A 209 8.14 8.55 -5.03
CA TYR A 209 7.13 8.38 -3.98
C TYR A 209 7.26 9.44 -2.88
N ILE A 210 8.44 9.62 -2.29
CA ILE A 210 8.60 10.59 -1.19
C ILE A 210 8.63 12.04 -1.69
N ALA A 211 9.28 12.30 -2.82
CA ALA A 211 9.49 13.66 -3.35
C ALA A 211 8.19 14.35 -3.78
N THR A 212 7.20 13.57 -4.21
CA THR A 212 5.89 14.06 -4.67
C THR A 212 4.90 14.31 -3.54
N PHE A 213 5.16 13.81 -2.33
CA PHE A 213 4.28 14.02 -1.18
C PHE A 213 4.24 15.50 -0.77
N SER A 214 3.05 16.11 -0.86
CA SER A 214 2.80 17.51 -0.48
C SER A 214 3.87 18.48 -1.04
N ASN A 215 4.20 18.31 -2.32
CA ASN A 215 5.15 19.17 -3.02
C ASN A 215 4.73 19.37 -4.48
N ALA A 216 4.03 20.47 -4.75
CA ALA A 216 3.44 20.77 -6.05
C ALA A 216 4.47 20.82 -7.20
N LYS A 217 5.68 21.34 -6.91
CA LYS A 217 6.73 21.50 -7.93
C LYS A 217 7.25 20.14 -8.37
N ASN A 218 7.64 19.28 -7.43
CA ASN A 218 8.12 17.94 -7.74
C ASN A 218 7.03 17.10 -8.39
N HIS A 219 5.82 17.17 -7.84
CA HIS A 219 4.66 16.45 -8.36
C HIS A 219 4.43 16.77 -9.84
N ARG A 220 4.28 18.05 -10.19
CA ARG A 220 4.10 18.48 -11.59
C ARG A 220 5.27 18.06 -12.48
N ALA A 221 6.51 18.33 -12.06
CA ALA A 221 7.69 18.06 -12.87
C ALA A 221 7.85 16.56 -13.18
N PHE A 222 7.60 15.66 -12.22
CA PHE A 222 7.64 14.22 -12.49
C PHE A 222 6.57 13.77 -13.49
N VAL A 223 5.35 14.31 -13.39
CA VAL A 223 4.29 14.02 -14.36
C VAL A 223 4.67 14.52 -15.76
N GLU A 224 5.18 15.75 -15.88
CA GLU A 224 5.63 16.33 -17.16
C GLU A 224 6.77 15.54 -17.81
N HIS A 225 7.65 14.94 -17.00
CA HIS A 225 8.73 14.07 -17.48
C HIS A 225 8.30 12.61 -17.74
N GLY A 226 7.02 12.29 -17.67
CA GLY A 226 6.51 10.97 -18.06
C GLY A 226 6.66 9.90 -16.97
N ALA A 227 6.75 10.28 -15.69
CA ALA A 227 6.89 9.32 -14.58
C ALA A 227 5.76 8.29 -14.55
N VAL A 228 4.51 8.68 -14.84
CA VAL A 228 3.35 7.76 -14.80
C VAL A 228 3.54 6.59 -15.78
N GLY A 229 3.95 6.87 -17.02
CA GLY A 229 4.19 5.84 -18.03
C GLY A 229 5.37 4.92 -17.67
N ALA A 230 6.47 5.49 -17.18
CA ALA A 230 7.65 4.72 -16.77
C ALA A 230 7.36 3.78 -15.58
N LEU A 231 6.66 4.29 -14.55
CA LEU A 231 6.25 3.49 -13.39
C LEU A 231 5.21 2.44 -13.78
N GLY A 232 4.25 2.81 -14.65
CA GLY A 232 3.25 1.90 -15.16
C GLY A 232 3.84 0.72 -15.93
N ALA A 233 4.93 0.94 -16.69
CA ALA A 233 5.64 -0.14 -17.36
C ALA A 233 6.20 -1.19 -16.39
N LEU A 234 6.76 -0.77 -15.25
CA LEU A 234 7.23 -1.69 -14.21
C LEU A 234 6.09 -2.47 -13.56
N VAL A 235 4.96 -1.81 -13.26
CA VAL A 235 3.80 -2.47 -12.65
C VAL A 235 3.20 -3.54 -13.58
N LYS A 236 3.16 -3.27 -14.88
CA LYS A 236 2.62 -4.18 -15.90
C LYS A 236 3.58 -5.32 -16.26
N SER A 237 4.88 -5.15 -16.04
CA SER A 237 5.90 -6.13 -16.45
C SER A 237 5.93 -7.33 -15.52
N GLU A 238 5.83 -8.54 -16.09
CA GLU A 238 6.06 -9.78 -15.36
C GLU A 238 7.54 -10.00 -15.00
N ALA A 239 8.46 -9.30 -15.69
CA ALA A 239 9.89 -9.37 -15.44
C ALA A 239 10.34 -8.45 -14.29
N SER A 240 9.47 -7.57 -13.79
CA SER A 240 9.80 -6.69 -12.67
C SER A 240 9.87 -7.47 -11.36
N GLU A 241 10.95 -7.25 -10.62
CA GLU A 241 11.09 -7.80 -9.27
C GLU A 241 10.06 -7.15 -8.33
N PRO A 242 9.61 -7.85 -7.26
CA PRO A 242 8.60 -7.33 -6.34
C PRO A 242 8.91 -5.94 -5.77
N ILE A 243 10.17 -5.66 -5.41
CA ILE A 243 10.61 -4.33 -4.94
C ILE A 243 10.39 -3.21 -5.98
N GLN A 244 10.59 -3.50 -7.27
CA GLN A 244 10.36 -2.54 -8.35
C GLN A 244 8.87 -2.27 -8.51
N ALA A 245 8.06 -3.34 -8.59
CA ALA A 245 6.62 -3.23 -8.74
C ALA A 245 5.98 -2.50 -7.54
N MET A 246 6.41 -2.81 -6.32
CA MET A 246 5.94 -2.14 -5.10
C MET A 246 6.25 -0.64 -5.13
N TRP A 247 7.51 -0.25 -5.31
CA TRP A 247 7.85 1.17 -5.29
C TRP A 247 7.28 1.93 -6.48
N ALA A 248 7.14 1.29 -7.64
CA ALA A 248 6.47 1.88 -8.79
C ALA A 248 4.99 2.17 -8.48
N ALA A 249 4.27 1.20 -7.92
CA ALA A 249 2.88 1.37 -7.50
C ALA A 249 2.73 2.42 -6.39
N ALA A 250 3.65 2.45 -5.41
CA ALA A 250 3.64 3.45 -4.35
C ALA A 250 3.89 4.86 -4.92
N ALA A 251 4.79 5.02 -5.87
CA ALA A 251 5.00 6.29 -6.56
C ALA A 251 3.77 6.75 -7.35
N LEU A 252 3.11 5.83 -8.07
CA LEU A 252 1.82 6.11 -8.73
C LEU A 252 0.75 6.54 -7.73
N GLN A 253 0.69 5.93 -6.54
CA GLN A 253 -0.19 6.39 -5.47
C GLN A 253 0.04 7.87 -5.17
N ASN A 254 1.27 8.30 -4.90
CA ASN A 254 1.50 9.70 -4.51
C ASN A 254 1.34 10.69 -5.68
N LEU A 255 1.67 10.30 -6.90
CA LEU A 255 1.37 11.10 -8.09
C LEU A 255 -0.15 11.25 -8.32
N ALA A 256 -0.94 10.20 -8.09
CA ALA A 256 -2.39 10.26 -8.21
C ALA A 256 -3.08 11.01 -7.05
N ALA A 257 -2.38 11.22 -5.93
CA ALA A 257 -2.92 11.91 -4.77
C ALA A 257 -3.03 13.42 -5.01
N SER A 258 -4.07 14.04 -4.44
CA SER A 258 -4.08 15.48 -4.23
C SER A 258 -3.68 15.80 -2.78
N TYR A 259 -2.88 16.84 -2.62
CA TYR A 259 -2.36 17.32 -1.33
C TYR A 259 -2.86 18.73 -1.07
N CYS A 260 -3.15 19.02 0.18
CA CYS A 260 -3.75 20.28 0.60
C CYS A 260 -2.98 20.86 1.79
N ASP A 261 -3.19 22.13 2.12
CA ASP A 261 -2.51 22.84 3.23
C ASP A 261 -3.13 22.51 4.60
N THR A 262 -3.41 21.22 4.81
CA THR A 262 -3.92 20.72 6.09
C THR A 262 -2.77 20.66 7.09
N GLU A 263 -2.94 21.36 8.22
CA GLU A 263 -1.96 21.44 9.30
C GLU A 263 -1.49 20.03 9.72
N GLY A 264 -0.16 19.86 9.77
CA GLY A 264 0.49 18.65 10.28
C GLY A 264 0.60 17.46 9.33
N ASN A 265 -0.19 17.35 8.25
CA ASN A 265 -0.12 16.18 7.37
C ASN A 265 -0.20 16.43 5.86
N GLY A 266 -0.62 17.61 5.41
CA GLY A 266 -0.67 17.95 3.98
C GLY A 266 -1.69 17.16 3.15
N ARG A 267 -2.60 16.40 3.76
CA ARG A 267 -3.56 15.53 3.05
C ARG A 267 -4.86 16.27 2.78
N CYS A 268 -5.47 16.01 1.62
CA CYS A 268 -6.85 16.40 1.37
C CYS A 268 -7.80 15.36 1.97
N TYR A 269 -8.84 15.81 2.67
CA TYR A 269 -9.94 14.97 3.12
C TYR A 269 -11.08 15.07 2.12
N TRP A 270 -11.63 13.91 1.75
CA TRP A 270 -12.69 13.81 0.76
C TRP A 270 -14.02 13.49 1.46
N ARG A 271 -15.12 13.90 0.85
CA ARG A 271 -16.46 13.47 1.23
C ARG A 271 -17.32 13.30 0.00
N TRP A 272 -18.26 12.37 0.07
CA TRP A 272 -19.33 12.26 -0.90
C TRP A 272 -20.29 13.44 -0.76
N ASP A 273 -20.49 14.19 -1.84
CA ASP A 273 -21.56 15.18 -1.88
C ASP A 273 -22.92 14.51 -2.17
N LYS A 274 -23.70 14.32 -1.11
CA LYS A 274 -25.04 13.73 -1.19
C LYS A 274 -26.06 14.61 -1.91
N LYS A 275 -25.76 15.90 -2.12
CA LYS A 275 -26.68 16.85 -2.76
C LYS A 275 -26.59 16.84 -4.29
N ALA A 276 -25.58 16.19 -4.86
CA ALA A 276 -25.49 16.01 -6.30
C ALA A 276 -26.51 14.94 -6.73
N LEU A 277 -27.71 15.39 -7.11
CA LEU A 277 -28.91 14.57 -7.31
C LEU A 277 -28.73 13.46 -8.37
N ASP A 278 -27.95 13.72 -9.42
CA ASP A 278 -27.87 12.78 -10.55
C ASP A 278 -26.63 11.87 -10.50
N ARG A 279 -25.52 12.34 -9.91
CA ARG A 279 -24.29 11.58 -9.75
C ARG A 279 -23.55 12.06 -8.51
N PRO A 280 -23.39 11.24 -7.47
CA PRO A 280 -22.57 11.61 -6.32
C PRO A 280 -21.14 11.92 -6.77
N VAL A 281 -20.59 13.03 -6.31
CA VAL A 281 -19.21 13.41 -6.61
C VAL A 281 -18.41 13.44 -5.31
N LEU A 282 -17.19 12.91 -5.36
CA LEU A 282 -16.21 13.10 -4.29
C LEU A 282 -15.72 14.54 -4.35
N VAL A 283 -15.97 15.29 -3.28
CA VAL A 283 -15.53 16.67 -3.14
C VAL A 283 -14.54 16.79 -1.97
N ILE A 284 -13.57 17.67 -2.11
CA ILE A 284 -12.64 18.00 -1.02
C ILE A 284 -13.42 18.72 0.09
N LYS A 285 -13.21 18.33 1.35
CA LYS A 285 -13.77 19.04 2.51
C LYS A 285 -13.18 20.45 2.58
N ASN A 286 -14.02 21.45 2.86
CA ASN A 286 -13.56 22.84 2.97
C ASN A 286 -12.44 23.02 4.01
N SER A 287 -12.44 22.21 5.08
CA SER A 287 -11.41 22.22 6.11
C SER A 287 -10.04 21.74 5.65
N SER A 288 -9.93 21.12 4.48
CA SER A 288 -8.65 20.78 3.88
C SER A 288 -8.09 21.86 2.98
N LEU A 289 -8.87 22.83 2.53
CA LEU A 289 -8.42 23.81 1.54
C LEU A 289 -7.47 24.85 2.17
N PRO A 290 -6.52 25.42 1.39
CA PRO A 290 -6.34 25.29 -0.05
C PRO A 290 -5.64 24.00 -0.51
N MET A 291 -5.88 23.59 -1.76
CA MET A 291 -5.12 22.51 -2.41
C MET A 291 -3.74 23.02 -2.82
N ILE A 292 -2.68 22.28 -2.47
CA ILE A 292 -1.28 22.59 -2.80
C ILE A 292 -0.87 21.87 -4.08
N SER A 293 -1.23 20.59 -4.22
CA SER A 293 -0.86 19.74 -5.35
C SER A 293 -2.08 18.99 -5.84
N ASP A 294 -2.32 19.02 -7.16
CA ASP A 294 -3.44 18.31 -7.78
C ASP A 294 -2.95 17.08 -8.54
N GLY A 295 -3.40 15.90 -8.10
CA GLY A 295 -3.12 14.62 -8.75
C GLY A 295 -3.98 14.31 -9.99
N SER A 296 -4.87 15.22 -10.43
CA SER A 296 -5.84 14.97 -11.50
C SER A 296 -5.22 14.53 -12.82
N GLU A 297 -4.12 15.15 -13.23
CA GLU A 297 -3.38 14.78 -14.44
C GLU A 297 -2.87 13.34 -14.37
N ALA A 298 -2.20 12.98 -13.27
CA ALA A 298 -1.67 11.63 -13.09
C ALA A 298 -2.79 10.58 -13.00
N ARG A 299 -3.92 10.90 -12.33
CA ARG A 299 -5.11 10.04 -12.32
C ARG A 299 -5.60 9.77 -13.73
N ARG A 300 -5.73 10.81 -14.56
CA ARG A 300 -6.15 10.65 -15.96
C ARG A 300 -5.20 9.72 -16.72
N GLN A 301 -3.90 9.95 -16.63
CA GLN A 301 -2.90 9.11 -17.31
C GLN A 301 -2.94 7.64 -16.86
N ILE A 302 -3.21 7.37 -15.57
CA ILE A 302 -3.41 6.01 -15.06
C ILE A 302 -4.68 5.40 -15.65
N LEU A 303 -5.78 6.16 -15.69
CA LEU A 303 -7.08 5.69 -16.17
C LEU A 303 -7.15 5.52 -17.70
N ASP A 304 -6.34 6.27 -18.44
CA ASP A 304 -6.19 6.15 -19.89
C ASP A 304 -5.38 4.88 -20.29
N ASP A 305 -4.74 4.20 -19.34
CA ASP A 305 -4.04 2.92 -19.51
C ASP A 305 -4.80 1.78 -18.81
N PRO A 306 -5.78 1.13 -19.48
CA PRO A 306 -6.57 0.06 -18.88
C PRO A 306 -5.75 -1.18 -18.50
N ASP A 307 -4.60 -1.41 -19.16
CA ASP A 307 -3.69 -2.50 -18.79
C ASP A 307 -3.02 -2.22 -17.45
N LEU A 308 -2.68 -0.96 -17.18
CA LEU A 308 -2.13 -0.56 -15.89
C LEU A 308 -3.16 -0.72 -14.77
N VAL A 309 -4.40 -0.30 -14.98
CA VAL A 309 -5.48 -0.51 -14.00
C VAL A 309 -5.67 -2.00 -13.69
N ARG A 310 -5.71 -2.85 -14.73
CA ARG A 310 -5.81 -4.30 -14.56
C ARG A 310 -4.60 -4.90 -13.83
N ALA A 311 -3.39 -4.46 -14.15
CA ALA A 311 -2.18 -4.93 -13.48
C ALA A 311 -2.16 -4.54 -11.99
N LEU A 312 -2.52 -3.29 -11.66
CA LEU A 312 -2.67 -2.83 -10.27
C LEU A 312 -3.73 -3.66 -9.53
N ALA A 313 -4.88 -3.91 -10.15
CA ALA A 313 -5.93 -4.73 -9.57
C ALA A 313 -5.47 -6.17 -9.33
N GLY A 314 -4.74 -6.75 -10.28
CA GLY A 314 -4.12 -8.07 -10.17
C GLY A 314 -3.11 -8.17 -9.04
N HIS A 315 -2.26 -7.16 -8.86
CA HIS A 315 -1.31 -7.09 -7.74
C HIS A 315 -2.03 -6.94 -6.39
N ALA A 316 -3.05 -6.08 -6.31
CA ALA A 316 -3.87 -5.95 -5.10
C ALA A 316 -4.54 -7.29 -4.74
N CYS A 317 -5.00 -8.05 -5.73
CA CYS A 317 -5.58 -9.38 -5.53
C CYS A 317 -4.63 -10.46 -5.00
N ARG A 318 -3.32 -10.17 -4.88
CA ARG A 318 -2.38 -11.07 -4.19
C ARG A 318 -2.38 -10.86 -2.67
N GLY A 319 -3.03 -9.79 -2.18
CA GLY A 319 -3.29 -9.57 -0.77
C GLY A 319 -4.68 -10.07 -0.31
N PRO A 320 -5.00 -10.00 0.98
CA PRO A 320 -4.11 -9.56 2.06
C PRO A 320 -2.96 -10.53 2.31
N VAL A 321 -1.92 -10.05 2.98
CA VAL A 321 -0.94 -10.94 3.61
C VAL A 321 -1.67 -11.76 4.68
N SER A 322 -1.81 -13.07 4.47
CA SER A 322 -2.55 -13.96 5.38
C SER A 322 -1.62 -14.82 6.22
N GLY A 323 -2.08 -15.24 7.41
CA GLY A 323 -1.36 -16.17 8.29
C GLY A 323 -0.46 -15.47 9.31
N THR A 324 0.34 -16.24 10.04
CA THR A 324 1.21 -15.68 11.09
C THR A 324 2.32 -14.84 10.49
N GLU A 325 2.45 -13.63 11.01
CA GLU A 325 3.53 -12.71 10.69
C GLU A 325 4.91 -13.33 10.96
N GLY A 326 5.87 -13.13 10.06
CA GLY A 326 7.23 -13.62 10.25
C GLY A 326 8.15 -13.39 9.05
N PRO A 327 9.42 -13.86 9.12
CA PRO A 327 10.43 -13.61 8.07
C PRO A 327 10.08 -14.14 6.68
N GLY A 328 9.17 -15.12 6.58
CA GLY A 328 8.67 -15.65 5.30
C GLY A 328 7.35 -15.01 4.84
N ASN A 329 6.75 -14.13 5.65
CA ASN A 329 5.46 -13.54 5.41
C ASN A 329 5.46 -12.08 5.92
N PRO A 330 6.18 -11.18 5.23
CA PRO A 330 6.41 -9.83 5.73
C PRO A 330 5.14 -8.99 5.60
N PHE A 331 4.68 -8.45 6.72
CA PHE A 331 3.59 -7.48 6.77
C PHE A 331 4.17 -6.11 6.40
N PRO A 332 3.75 -5.51 5.26
CA PRO A 332 4.40 -4.31 4.73
C PRO A 332 4.28 -3.09 5.65
N GLY A 333 3.21 -3.01 6.45
CA GLY A 333 2.91 -1.91 7.34
C GLY A 333 3.76 -1.87 8.61
N GLU A 334 4.39 -2.96 9.04
CA GLU A 334 5.12 -2.98 10.32
C GLU A 334 6.44 -3.76 10.28
N HIS A 335 6.52 -4.84 9.49
CA HIS A 335 7.56 -5.86 9.68
C HIS A 335 8.41 -6.16 8.45
N ALA A 336 8.06 -5.58 7.29
CA ALA A 336 8.89 -5.67 6.10
C ALA A 336 10.24 -4.95 6.30
N VAL A 337 11.33 -5.66 6.01
CA VAL A 337 12.71 -5.24 6.21
C VAL A 337 13.42 -5.11 4.87
N ALA A 338 14.04 -3.95 4.63
CA ALA A 338 14.78 -3.67 3.41
C ALA A 338 15.96 -4.64 3.23
N GLY A 339 16.17 -5.13 2.00
CA GLY A 339 17.19 -6.11 1.65
C GLY A 339 16.81 -7.56 1.97
N ARG A 340 16.05 -7.80 3.05
CA ARG A 340 15.53 -9.14 3.38
C ARG A 340 14.29 -9.48 2.56
N ASP A 341 13.34 -8.55 2.51
CA ASP A 341 11.99 -8.80 2.00
C ASP A 341 11.77 -8.26 0.58
N ASP A 342 12.81 -7.70 -0.06
CA ASP A 342 12.75 -7.07 -1.39
C ASP A 342 12.21 -8.00 -2.49
N ARG A 343 12.34 -9.32 -2.30
CA ARG A 343 11.86 -10.34 -3.25
C ARG A 343 10.50 -10.93 -2.88
N SER A 344 9.90 -10.50 -1.78
CA SER A 344 8.60 -11.04 -1.36
C SER A 344 7.49 -10.41 -2.20
N PRO A 345 6.63 -11.19 -2.88
CA PRO A 345 5.48 -10.64 -3.59
C PRO A 345 4.45 -10.00 -2.65
N ASN A 346 4.47 -10.34 -1.35
CA ASN A 346 3.53 -9.84 -0.34
C ASN A 346 3.74 -8.36 0.00
N ILE A 347 4.82 -7.73 -0.46
CA ILE A 347 5.05 -6.30 -0.26
C ILE A 347 4.32 -5.42 -1.28
N VAL A 348 3.81 -5.99 -2.38
CA VAL A 348 3.21 -5.23 -3.49
C VAL A 348 1.73 -4.83 -3.28
N PRO A 349 0.85 -5.68 -2.70
CA PRO A 349 -0.60 -5.44 -2.69
C PRO A 349 -1.01 -4.09 -2.10
N TRP A 350 -0.44 -3.68 -0.97
CA TRP A 350 -0.76 -2.38 -0.34
C TRP A 350 -0.50 -1.21 -1.29
N ALA A 351 0.62 -1.24 -2.02
CA ALA A 351 1.03 -0.15 -2.90
C ALA A 351 0.11 -0.07 -4.12
N ALA A 352 -0.26 -1.23 -4.67
CA ALA A 352 -1.20 -1.32 -5.78
C ALA A 352 -2.61 -0.85 -5.40
N ALA A 353 -3.14 -1.30 -4.25
CA ALA A 353 -4.39 -0.80 -3.68
C ALA A 353 -4.31 0.71 -3.40
N GLY A 354 -3.16 1.20 -2.95
CA GLY A 354 -2.88 2.61 -2.76
C GLY A 354 -3.00 3.45 -4.05
N ALA A 355 -2.43 2.97 -5.16
CA ALA A 355 -2.55 3.64 -6.45
C ALA A 355 -4.01 3.69 -6.92
N LEU A 356 -4.72 2.57 -6.84
CA LEU A 356 -6.13 2.47 -7.22
C LEU A 356 -7.04 3.33 -6.35
N LYS A 357 -6.73 3.43 -5.05
CA LYS A 357 -7.44 4.32 -4.12
C LYS A 357 -7.45 5.75 -4.65
N ASN A 358 -6.28 6.25 -5.05
CA ASN A 358 -6.19 7.62 -5.51
C ASN A 358 -6.75 7.77 -6.93
N ALA A 359 -6.58 6.78 -7.82
CA ALA A 359 -7.23 6.76 -9.14
C ALA A 359 -8.76 6.85 -9.03
N ALA A 360 -9.35 6.18 -8.03
CA ALA A 360 -10.79 6.19 -7.75
C ALA A 360 -11.35 7.59 -7.39
N LEU A 361 -10.51 8.60 -7.12
CA LEU A 361 -10.98 9.99 -6.97
C LEU A 361 -11.49 10.59 -8.29
N SER A 362 -11.18 9.96 -9.43
CA SER A 362 -11.63 10.37 -10.78
C SER A 362 -12.46 9.27 -11.42
N LEU A 363 -13.53 8.84 -10.73
CA LEU A 363 -14.40 7.75 -11.19
C LEU A 363 -14.86 7.92 -12.64
N SER A 364 -14.71 6.86 -13.41
CA SER A 364 -15.29 6.69 -14.73
C SER A 364 -15.96 5.31 -14.82
N PRO A 365 -16.98 5.11 -15.66
CA PRO A 365 -17.60 3.79 -15.84
C PRO A 365 -16.58 2.70 -16.22
N GLY A 366 -15.68 2.99 -17.16
CA GLY A 366 -14.64 2.03 -17.58
C GLY A 366 -13.67 1.66 -16.46
N PHE A 367 -13.37 2.58 -15.54
CA PHE A 367 -12.57 2.27 -14.35
C PHE A 367 -13.29 1.32 -13.41
N LEU A 368 -14.59 1.56 -13.17
CA LEU A 368 -15.40 0.71 -12.30
C LEU A 368 -15.54 -0.71 -12.87
N GLU A 369 -15.76 -0.83 -14.18
CA GLU A 369 -15.79 -2.10 -14.90
C GLU A 369 -14.45 -2.86 -14.79
N ALA A 370 -13.32 -2.14 -14.94
CA ALA A 370 -11.99 -2.75 -14.82
C ALA A 370 -11.69 -3.24 -13.39
N LEU A 371 -12.24 -2.58 -12.38
CA LEU A 371 -12.04 -2.95 -10.98
C LEU A 371 -13.01 -4.02 -10.46
N ASP A 372 -14.18 -4.20 -11.09
CA ASP A 372 -15.23 -5.09 -10.58
C ASP A 372 -14.73 -6.52 -10.25
N PRO A 373 -13.88 -7.17 -11.10
CA PRO A 373 -13.32 -8.47 -10.78
C PRO A 373 -12.44 -8.52 -9.52
N ALA A 374 -11.85 -7.38 -9.14
CA ALA A 374 -10.95 -7.27 -7.99
C ALA A 374 -11.65 -6.83 -6.69
N MET A 375 -12.95 -6.52 -6.73
CA MET A 375 -13.71 -6.09 -5.56
C MET A 375 -13.68 -7.09 -4.40
N PRO A 376 -13.82 -8.41 -4.62
CA PRO A 376 -13.66 -9.39 -3.55
C PRO A 376 -12.27 -9.34 -2.88
N CYS A 377 -11.23 -8.97 -3.64
CA CYS A 377 -9.89 -8.84 -3.09
C CYS A 377 -9.77 -7.63 -2.17
N PHE A 378 -10.29 -6.46 -2.57
CA PHE A 378 -10.29 -5.27 -1.71
C PHE A 378 -11.11 -5.50 -0.45
N CYS A 379 -12.22 -6.24 -0.52
CA CYS A 379 -12.98 -6.66 0.65
C CYS A 379 -12.14 -7.45 1.66
N ARG A 380 -11.37 -8.44 1.19
CA ARG A 380 -10.47 -9.22 2.06
C ARG A 380 -9.34 -8.34 2.60
N MET A 381 -8.70 -7.55 1.73
CA MET A 381 -7.61 -6.67 2.12
C MET A 381 -8.03 -5.60 3.13
N ALA A 382 -9.23 -5.04 3.01
CA ALA A 382 -9.76 -4.03 3.95
C ALA A 382 -9.92 -4.57 5.39
N ARG A 383 -9.87 -5.91 5.55
CA ARG A 383 -9.88 -6.62 6.83
C ARG A 383 -8.54 -7.28 7.16
N SER A 384 -7.46 -6.92 6.45
CA SER A 384 -6.11 -7.38 6.76
C SER A 384 -5.71 -6.97 8.17
N ASP A 385 -4.97 -7.83 8.86
CA ASP A 385 -4.27 -7.47 10.11
C ASP A 385 -3.15 -6.45 9.85
N ASP A 386 -2.63 -6.39 8.62
CA ASP A 386 -1.72 -5.33 8.20
C ASP A 386 -2.49 -4.02 8.00
N TRP A 387 -2.27 -3.06 8.90
CA TRP A 387 -2.99 -1.78 8.88
C TRP A 387 -2.80 -1.01 7.56
N LEU A 388 -1.67 -1.19 6.86
CA LEU A 388 -1.37 -0.47 5.63
C LEU A 388 -2.23 -1.00 4.49
N GLU A 389 -2.30 -2.33 4.32
CA GLU A 389 -3.23 -2.99 3.41
C GLU A 389 -4.69 -2.64 3.72
N ALA A 390 -5.10 -2.80 4.97
CA ALA A 390 -6.46 -2.54 5.43
C ALA A 390 -6.89 -1.10 5.13
N ASN A 391 -6.01 -0.14 5.44
CA ASN A 391 -6.22 1.25 5.11
C ASN A 391 -6.36 1.45 3.60
N LYS A 392 -5.41 0.98 2.78
CA LYS A 392 -5.44 1.24 1.33
C LYS A 392 -6.68 0.66 0.68
N ALA A 393 -7.00 -0.60 0.95
CA ALA A 393 -8.16 -1.27 0.37
C ALA A 393 -9.49 -0.68 0.87
N GLY A 394 -9.60 -0.38 2.17
CA GLY A 394 -10.79 0.26 2.72
C GLY A 394 -11.10 1.61 2.03
N HIS A 395 -10.08 2.40 1.73
CA HIS A 395 -10.29 3.64 0.97
C HIS A 395 -10.59 3.42 -0.53
N VAL A 396 -10.14 2.32 -1.16
CA VAL A 396 -10.61 1.97 -2.52
C VAL A 396 -12.12 1.74 -2.50
N LEU A 397 -12.61 0.99 -1.50
CA LEU A 397 -14.04 0.72 -1.32
C LEU A 397 -14.83 2.02 -1.06
N ASP A 398 -14.34 2.88 -0.16
CA ASP A 398 -15.00 4.16 0.12
C ASP A 398 -15.02 5.10 -1.11
N HIS A 399 -13.91 5.22 -1.84
CA HIS A 399 -13.82 6.09 -3.02
C HIS A 399 -14.58 5.56 -4.23
N THR A 400 -14.85 4.27 -4.28
CA THR A 400 -15.77 3.70 -5.27
C THR A 400 -17.23 3.81 -4.84
N ARG A 401 -17.52 4.36 -3.65
CA ARG A 401 -18.87 4.48 -3.07
C ARG A 401 -19.49 3.14 -2.73
N ARG A 402 -18.66 2.16 -2.43
CA ARG A 402 -19.12 0.90 -1.84
C ARG A 402 -18.96 1.03 -0.33
N ARG A 403 -19.99 1.54 0.34
CA ARG A 403 -20.04 1.50 1.81
C ARG A 403 -20.34 0.07 2.21
N ASP A 404 -19.31 -0.60 2.71
CA ASP A 404 -19.34 -1.99 3.16
C ASP A 404 -20.00 -2.96 2.17
N PRO A 405 -19.50 -3.07 0.91
CA PRO A 405 -20.09 -4.02 -0.03
C PRO A 405 -19.80 -5.46 0.37
N CYS A 406 -19.06 -5.67 1.46
CA CYS A 406 -18.38 -6.90 1.78
C CYS A 406 -19.11 -7.59 2.94
N TRP A 407 -20.07 -8.44 2.61
CA TRP A 407 -20.76 -9.23 3.63
C TRP A 407 -20.20 -10.65 3.68
N PHE A 408 -19.89 -11.14 4.88
CA PHE A 408 -19.47 -12.53 5.10
C PHE A 408 -20.61 -13.24 5.82
N GLY A 409 -21.09 -14.35 5.26
CA GLY A 409 -22.32 -14.99 5.72
C GLY A 409 -22.30 -15.45 7.20
N PRO A 410 -23.49 -15.67 7.81
CA PRO A 410 -23.68 -15.92 9.25
C PRO A 410 -23.12 -17.25 9.80
N GLY A 411 -22.30 -17.98 9.04
CA GLY A 411 -21.57 -19.17 9.49
C GLY A 411 -20.09 -18.93 9.79
N GLY A 412 -19.61 -17.69 9.65
CA GLY A 412 -18.20 -17.31 9.79
C GLY A 412 -17.90 -16.54 11.07
N GLU A 413 -18.19 -17.09 12.25
CA GLU A 413 -17.61 -16.55 13.49
C GLU A 413 -16.07 -16.63 13.47
N ASP A 414 -15.53 -17.59 12.72
CA ASP A 414 -14.14 -17.57 12.23
C ASP A 414 -14.10 -16.88 10.86
N TYR A 415 -14.07 -15.55 10.87
CA TYR A 415 -13.96 -14.69 9.67
C TYR A 415 -12.71 -14.97 8.82
N GLU A 416 -11.74 -15.69 9.38
CA GLU A 416 -10.51 -16.15 8.73
C GLU A 416 -10.59 -17.60 8.24
N ALA A 417 -11.69 -18.32 8.50
CA ALA A 417 -11.83 -19.69 8.09
C ALA A 417 -11.73 -19.79 6.55
N PRO A 418 -10.78 -20.59 6.02
CA PRO A 418 -10.70 -20.85 4.59
C PRO A 418 -12.05 -21.41 4.09
N GLY A 419 -12.80 -20.58 3.35
CA GLY A 419 -14.09 -20.98 2.77
C GLY A 419 -15.33 -20.20 3.23
N ALA A 420 -15.19 -19.15 4.05
CA ALA A 420 -16.30 -18.23 4.29
C ALA A 420 -16.79 -17.62 2.94
N GLU A 421 -18.08 -17.75 2.63
CA GLU A 421 -18.66 -17.13 1.44
C GLU A 421 -18.66 -15.61 1.61
N LEU A 422 -17.69 -14.94 0.98
CA LEU A 422 -17.70 -13.51 0.77
C LEU A 422 -18.76 -13.18 -0.27
N CYS A 423 -19.68 -12.30 0.07
CA CYS A 423 -20.64 -11.73 -0.85
C CYS A 423 -20.25 -10.26 -1.08
N VAL A 424 -20.26 -9.85 -2.35
CA VAL A 424 -19.95 -8.48 -2.77
C VAL A 424 -21.14 -7.84 -3.45
N ASP A 425 -21.63 -6.75 -2.86
CA ASP A 425 -22.70 -5.96 -3.44
C ASP A 425 -22.24 -5.26 -4.72
N ARG A 426 -23.13 -5.22 -5.71
CA ARG A 426 -22.96 -4.39 -6.91
C ARG A 426 -23.30 -2.93 -6.57
N TYR A 427 -22.87 -1.98 -7.40
CA TYR A 427 -23.27 -0.57 -7.26
C TYR A 427 -24.79 -0.46 -7.30
N PHE A 428 -25.40 -0.39 -6.11
CA PHE A 428 -26.84 -0.32 -5.94
C PHE A 428 -27.15 0.91 -5.12
N VAL A 429 -27.97 1.78 -5.69
CA VAL A 429 -28.65 2.86 -5.00
C VAL A 429 -30.07 2.85 -5.55
N ASP A 430 -31.06 2.58 -4.71
CA ASP A 430 -32.46 2.56 -5.14
C ASP A 430 -33.00 3.96 -5.47
N GLY A 431 -34.24 4.01 -5.96
CA GLY A 431 -34.92 5.27 -6.26
C GLY A 431 -35.11 6.22 -5.07
N GLU A 432 -34.92 5.74 -3.83
CA GLU A 432 -35.02 6.52 -2.59
C GLU A 432 -33.63 6.92 -2.04
N GLY A 433 -32.56 6.47 -2.68
CA GLY A 433 -31.18 6.77 -2.30
C GLY A 433 -30.58 5.82 -1.27
N TYR A 434 -31.21 4.69 -0.96
CA TYR A 434 -30.63 3.66 -0.11
C TYR A 434 -29.65 2.78 -0.91
N ASP A 435 -28.51 2.48 -0.30
CA ASP A 435 -27.59 1.45 -0.77
C ASP A 435 -27.90 0.10 -0.10
N CYS A 436 -27.14 -0.95 -0.41
CA CYS A 436 -27.38 -2.28 0.14
C CYS A 436 -27.28 -2.36 1.68
N SER A 437 -26.62 -1.41 2.35
CA SER A 437 -26.62 -1.34 3.81
C SER A 437 -28.01 -1.01 4.38
N GLY A 438 -28.83 -0.28 3.62
CA GLY A 438 -30.24 -0.04 3.94
C GLY A 438 -31.08 -1.32 3.98
N TYR A 439 -30.61 -2.40 3.35
CA TYR A 439 -31.31 -3.67 3.21
C TYR A 439 -30.90 -4.73 4.23
N GLU A 440 -29.98 -4.45 5.17
CA GLU A 440 -29.54 -5.42 6.19
C GLU A 440 -30.69 -6.01 7.03
N ARG A 441 -31.77 -5.25 7.20
CA ARG A 441 -32.98 -5.66 7.93
C ARG A 441 -34.19 -5.80 7.03
N ALA A 442 -33.99 -5.69 5.71
CA ALA A 442 -35.09 -5.68 4.77
C ALA A 442 -35.78 -7.05 4.74
N GLY A 443 -37.11 -7.03 4.70
CA GLY A 443 -37.89 -8.23 4.42
C GLY A 443 -37.75 -8.67 2.95
N GLY A 444 -38.19 -9.88 2.65
CA GLY A 444 -38.17 -10.41 1.27
C GLY A 444 -38.93 -9.52 0.28
N ASP A 445 -40.02 -8.88 0.71
CA ASP A 445 -40.80 -7.96 -0.13
C ASP A 445 -40.04 -6.66 -0.41
N GLU A 446 -39.41 -6.05 0.59
CA GLU A 446 -38.58 -4.85 0.44
C GLU A 446 -37.41 -5.13 -0.52
N CYS A 447 -36.74 -6.28 -0.35
CA CYS A 447 -35.70 -6.76 -1.26
C CYS A 447 -36.20 -7.02 -2.69
N ALA A 448 -37.47 -7.39 -2.88
CA ALA A 448 -38.05 -7.63 -4.19
C ALA A 448 -38.50 -6.34 -4.90
N THR A 449 -38.89 -5.32 -4.12
CA THR A 449 -39.38 -4.03 -4.64
C THR A 449 -38.31 -2.96 -4.76
N GLY A 450 -37.20 -3.08 -4.02
CA GLY A 450 -36.05 -2.19 -4.13
C GLY A 450 -35.44 -2.26 -5.53
N ASP A 451 -35.51 -1.17 -6.29
CA ASP A 451 -34.97 -1.09 -7.65
C ASP A 451 -34.10 0.15 -7.82
N ALA A 452 -32.87 -0.06 -8.29
CA ALA A 452 -31.94 0.98 -8.67
C ALA A 452 -32.42 1.71 -9.94
N THR A 453 -33.24 2.75 -9.76
CA THR A 453 -33.71 3.62 -10.85
C THR A 453 -34.26 2.86 -12.08
N GLY A 454 -34.78 1.64 -11.89
CA GLY A 454 -35.34 0.80 -12.95
C GLY A 454 -34.35 -0.14 -13.66
N THR A 455 -33.18 -0.45 -13.09
CA THR A 455 -32.11 -1.18 -13.79
C THR A 455 -31.64 -2.46 -13.12
N THR A 456 -31.75 -2.59 -11.79
CA THR A 456 -31.27 -3.76 -11.05
C THR A 456 -32.00 -3.83 -9.72
N ARG A 457 -32.55 -4.99 -9.36
CA ARG A 457 -33.26 -5.18 -8.09
C ARG A 457 -32.30 -5.38 -6.92
N ALA A 458 -32.71 -5.00 -5.71
CA ALA A 458 -31.95 -5.26 -4.49
C ALA A 458 -31.70 -6.77 -4.30
N SER A 459 -32.67 -7.63 -4.63
CA SER A 459 -32.51 -9.10 -4.65
C SER A 459 -31.48 -9.64 -5.65
N GLU A 460 -31.06 -8.85 -6.63
CA GLU A 460 -30.03 -9.21 -7.60
C GLU A 460 -28.67 -8.59 -7.23
N ALA A 461 -28.68 -7.42 -6.61
CA ALA A 461 -27.48 -6.63 -6.33
C ALA A 461 -26.95 -6.75 -4.90
N CYS A 462 -27.84 -6.96 -3.92
CA CYS A 462 -27.54 -6.85 -2.50
C CYS A 462 -27.52 -8.20 -1.78
N CYS A 463 -26.45 -8.46 -1.05
CA CYS A 463 -26.17 -9.66 -0.28
C CYS A 463 -27.21 -9.93 0.83
N PRO A 464 -27.69 -8.93 1.60
CA PRO A 464 -28.79 -9.15 2.55
C PRO A 464 -30.06 -9.69 1.89
N CYS A 465 -30.27 -9.37 0.62
CA CYS A 465 -31.39 -9.82 -0.19
C CYS A 465 -31.14 -11.13 -0.94
N GLY A 466 -30.01 -11.81 -0.68
CA GLY A 466 -29.60 -13.04 -1.36
C GLY A 466 -28.98 -12.82 -2.75
N GLY A 467 -28.87 -11.57 -3.20
CA GLY A 467 -28.22 -11.17 -4.44
C GLY A 467 -26.72 -10.97 -4.29
N GLY A 468 -26.12 -10.23 -5.23
CA GLY A 468 -24.70 -9.91 -5.22
C GLY A 468 -23.81 -10.97 -5.88
N THR A 469 -22.52 -10.66 -5.97
CA THR A 469 -21.50 -11.58 -6.48
C THR A 469 -20.85 -12.33 -5.33
N ARG A 470 -21.08 -13.65 -5.26
CA ARG A 470 -20.37 -14.51 -4.31
C ARG A 470 -18.92 -14.65 -4.74
N GLY A 471 -18.00 -14.08 -3.96
CA GLY A 471 -16.55 -14.13 -4.15
C GLY A 471 -15.92 -15.47 -3.75
N GLY A 472 -16.66 -16.57 -3.83
CA GLY A 472 -16.15 -17.90 -3.53
C GLY A 472 -14.99 -18.27 -4.48
N PRO A 473 -14.05 -19.13 -4.04
CA PRO A 473 -13.08 -19.69 -4.97
C PRO A 473 -13.86 -20.37 -6.10
N VAL A 474 -13.57 -20.02 -7.34
CA VAL A 474 -14.08 -20.73 -8.51
C VAL A 474 -13.78 -22.20 -8.27
N ARG A 475 -14.79 -22.98 -7.87
CA ARG A 475 -14.63 -24.43 -7.80
C ARG A 475 -14.20 -24.83 -9.22
N PRO A 476 -13.01 -25.44 -9.41
CA PRO A 476 -12.69 -26.00 -10.72
C PRO A 476 -13.86 -26.92 -11.05
N GLY A 477 -14.53 -26.61 -12.16
CA GLY A 477 -15.83 -27.19 -12.50
C GLY A 477 -15.81 -28.68 -12.25
N ALA A 478 -16.75 -29.16 -11.43
CA ALA A 478 -17.09 -30.56 -11.44
C ALA A 478 -17.57 -30.86 -12.86
N GLY A 479 -16.68 -31.42 -13.68
CA GLY A 479 -17.08 -32.13 -14.88
C GLY A 479 -17.97 -33.29 -14.43
N GLY A 480 -19.23 -33.26 -14.84
CA GLY A 480 -20.25 -34.26 -14.54
C GLY A 480 -21.59 -33.82 -15.09
#